data_AF-A0AAV5U668-F1
#
_entry.id   AF-A0AAV5U668-F1
#
_cell.length_a   1.000
_cell.length_b   1.000
_cell.length_c   1.000
_cell.angle_alpha   90.00
_cell.angle_beta   90.00
_cell.angle_gamma   90.00
#
_symmetry.space_group_name_H-M   'P 1'
#
loop_
_entity.id
_entity.type
_entity.pdbx_description
1 polymer ?
#
loop_
_entity_poly.entity_id
_entity_poly.type
_entity_poly.pdbx_seq_one_letter_code
_entity_poly.pdbx_strand_id
1 'polypeptide(L)'
;MPTSFDDRKVWDVSYEGSFFPYLYDGINGVQRGFIPIMWDMIGKSLHKRIIYHGISSFISHSVLSLARALFLLSVTLTTFYHGAYFRGDTIVTVPPKQTTLATVISSLKRYLLLDVCGRVSASQMAVFTNRVQFEPDKTAFFKQLCTDSNSVTVLFTGEIFQRTLINSSCYLNPIYIDSSERARYTPFERIGIDSSFFIVTSRNFTSRRLIESINTVILRMFQDQQISSLWNPRSVDNLRHYFDDDTQTKAVFNPMSFEQLSVVFYLLIGGNFASILLMAIEIVYYKVLHRHHFISIVQRRSSKIFKKFSVNKR
;
A
#
# COMPACT_ATOMS: atom_id res chain seq x y z
N MET A 1 11.58 36.03 -60.55
CA MET A 1 10.85 34.75 -60.42
C MET A 1 11.78 33.62 -60.85
N PRO A 2 11.99 32.55 -60.05
CA PRO A 2 12.86 31.45 -60.44
C PRO A 2 12.15 30.55 -61.47
N THR A 3 12.86 30.14 -62.52
CA THR A 3 12.33 29.51 -63.75
C THR A 3 12.57 28.00 -63.86
N SER A 4 13.12 27.32 -62.85
CA SER A 4 13.30 25.86 -62.92
C SER A 4 12.25 25.13 -62.10
N PHE A 5 11.13 24.78 -62.73
CA PHE A 5 10.22 23.77 -62.20
C PHE A 5 10.73 22.37 -62.58
N ASP A 6 10.68 21.44 -61.64
CA ASP A 6 11.06 20.03 -61.82
C ASP A 6 10.08 19.35 -62.80
N ASP A 7 10.56 18.81 -63.93
CA ASP A 7 9.74 18.24 -65.03
C ASP A 7 9.14 16.85 -64.72
N ARG A 8 9.38 16.28 -63.53
CA ARG A 8 8.83 14.96 -63.19
C ARG A 8 7.30 14.95 -63.21
N LYS A 9 6.69 13.99 -63.93
CA LYS A 9 5.21 13.82 -64.04
C LYS A 9 4.53 13.41 -62.71
N VAL A 10 5.29 12.84 -61.78
CA VAL A 10 4.83 12.40 -60.47
C VAL A 10 5.74 13.02 -59.42
N TRP A 11 5.14 13.65 -58.42
CA TRP A 11 5.84 14.13 -57.24
C TRP A 11 5.58 13.14 -56.11
N ASP A 12 6.67 12.57 -55.61
CA ASP A 12 6.63 11.63 -54.50
C ASP A 12 6.92 12.41 -53.23
N VAL A 13 5.94 12.45 -52.34
CA VAL A 13 5.97 13.32 -51.17
C VAL A 13 5.66 12.51 -49.92
N SER A 14 6.71 12.33 -49.11
CA SER A 14 6.62 11.64 -47.83
C SER A 14 5.99 12.56 -46.77
N TYR A 15 4.99 12.07 -46.07
CA TYR A 15 4.28 12.78 -45.00
C TYR A 15 4.59 12.11 -43.66
N GLU A 16 5.12 12.86 -42.69
CA GLU A 16 5.51 12.32 -41.37
C GLU A 16 4.52 12.67 -40.22
N GLY A 17 3.39 13.32 -40.51
CA GLY A 17 2.23 13.26 -39.61
C GLY A 17 2.29 14.06 -38.29
N SER A 18 3.04 15.16 -38.23
CA SER A 18 2.96 16.12 -37.12
C SER A 18 2.02 17.31 -37.42
N PHE A 19 1.34 17.80 -36.39
CA PHE A 19 0.15 18.67 -36.44
C PHE A 19 0.37 20.14 -36.88
N PHE A 20 1.55 20.53 -37.36
CA PHE A 20 1.87 21.88 -37.85
C PHE A 20 2.92 21.79 -38.97
N PRO A 21 3.11 22.84 -39.79
CA PRO A 21 3.16 22.52 -41.19
C PRO A 21 4.59 22.50 -41.78
N TYR A 22 4.82 21.47 -42.61
CA TYR A 22 5.70 21.38 -43.78
C TYR A 22 7.15 20.88 -43.63
N LEU A 23 7.55 20.01 -44.57
CA LEU A 23 8.90 19.91 -45.12
C LEU A 23 8.87 19.16 -46.47
N TYR A 24 9.26 19.85 -47.55
CA TYR A 24 9.88 19.21 -48.71
C TYR A 24 11.18 19.93 -49.03
N ASP A 25 12.21 19.16 -49.37
CA ASP A 25 13.52 19.68 -49.79
C ASP A 25 13.47 20.02 -51.28
N GLY A 26 13.26 21.30 -51.60
CA GLY A 26 13.44 21.80 -52.97
C GLY A 26 14.92 21.78 -53.35
N ILE A 27 15.24 21.76 -54.65
CA ILE A 27 16.62 21.74 -55.20
C ILE A 27 17.50 22.92 -54.71
N ASN A 28 16.94 23.89 -53.97
CA ASN A 28 17.64 25.05 -53.44
C ASN A 28 17.75 25.06 -51.90
N GLY A 29 17.25 24.04 -51.19
CA GLY A 29 17.30 23.98 -49.72
C GLY A 29 16.40 24.98 -48.99
N VAL A 30 15.46 25.62 -49.70
CA VAL A 30 14.52 26.60 -49.11
C VAL A 30 13.25 25.87 -48.70
N GLN A 31 12.98 25.84 -47.39
CA GLN A 31 11.74 25.32 -46.82
C GLN A 31 10.57 26.19 -47.26
N ARG A 32 9.56 25.60 -47.89
CA ARG A 32 8.33 26.29 -48.30
C ARG A 32 7.13 25.51 -47.84
N GLY A 33 6.16 26.24 -47.33
CA GLY A 33 5.09 25.66 -46.59
C GLY A 33 3.70 25.88 -47.16
N PHE A 34 3.01 24.80 -47.59
CA PHE A 34 1.61 24.85 -48.03
C PHE A 34 0.73 23.66 -47.61
N ILE A 35 -0.48 23.96 -47.14
CA ILE A 35 -1.48 23.03 -46.56
C ILE A 35 -1.75 21.89 -47.57
N PRO A 36 -2.04 20.63 -47.17
CA PRO A 36 -2.34 19.54 -48.10
C PRO A 36 -3.38 19.88 -49.19
N ILE A 37 -4.38 20.69 -48.85
CA ILE A 37 -5.39 21.21 -49.79
C ILE A 37 -4.76 22.07 -50.91
N MET A 38 -3.76 22.89 -50.58
CA MET A 38 -3.04 23.67 -51.58
C MET A 38 -2.16 22.78 -52.47
N TRP A 39 -1.59 21.70 -51.94
CA TRP A 39 -0.83 20.75 -52.78
C TRP A 39 -1.74 20.02 -53.77
N ASP A 40 -2.95 19.66 -53.38
CA ASP A 40 -3.94 19.09 -54.32
C ASP A 40 -4.30 20.10 -55.43
N MET A 41 -4.51 21.38 -55.08
CA MET A 41 -4.75 22.44 -56.07
C MET A 41 -3.56 22.66 -57.00
N ILE A 42 -2.33 22.69 -56.47
CA ILE A 42 -1.09 22.83 -57.25
C ILE A 42 -0.87 21.61 -58.15
N GLY A 43 -1.08 20.40 -57.63
CA GLY A 43 -0.98 19.15 -58.39
C GLY A 43 -1.96 19.12 -59.55
N LYS A 44 -3.23 19.49 -59.31
CA LYS A 44 -4.25 19.64 -60.37
C LYS A 44 -3.87 20.70 -61.40
N SER A 45 -3.43 21.88 -60.94
CA SER A 45 -3.01 22.97 -61.82
C SER A 45 -1.79 22.63 -62.68
N LEU A 46 -0.90 21.76 -62.19
CA LEU A 46 0.30 21.31 -62.91
C LEU A 46 0.11 19.99 -63.65
N HIS A 47 -1.09 19.40 -63.59
CA HIS A 47 -1.42 18.07 -64.15
C HIS A 47 -0.50 16.96 -63.65
N LYS A 48 -0.12 17.02 -62.36
CA LYS A 48 0.73 16.04 -61.69
C LYS A 48 -0.04 15.28 -60.64
N ARG A 49 0.15 13.96 -60.62
CA ARG A 49 -0.44 13.09 -59.60
C ARG A 49 0.43 13.13 -58.36
N ILE A 50 -0.16 13.50 -57.23
CA ILE A 50 0.47 13.47 -55.91
C ILE A 50 0.02 12.19 -55.21
N ILE A 51 0.97 11.36 -54.78
CA ILE A 51 0.68 10.12 -54.05
C ILE A 51 1.07 10.37 -52.59
N TYR A 52 0.08 10.31 -51.69
CA TYR A 52 0.32 10.41 -50.25
C TYR A 52 0.52 9.02 -49.66
N HIS A 53 1.64 8.78 -48.99
CA HIS A 53 1.85 7.54 -48.25
C HIS A 53 1.12 7.61 -46.88
N GLY A 54 -0.10 7.07 -46.82
CA GLY A 54 -1.00 7.12 -45.65
C GLY A 54 -0.54 6.37 -44.39
N ILE A 55 0.61 5.67 -44.43
CA ILE A 55 1.13 4.85 -43.34
C ILE A 55 1.42 5.70 -42.07
N SER A 56 1.85 6.95 -42.26
CA SER A 56 2.13 7.89 -41.15
C SER A 56 0.87 8.23 -40.34
N SER A 57 -0.29 8.39 -40.98
CA SER A 57 -1.52 8.78 -40.29
C SER A 57 -2.01 7.69 -39.34
N PHE A 58 -1.99 6.42 -39.78
CA PHE A 58 -2.41 5.28 -38.97
C PHE A 58 -1.48 5.07 -37.76
N ILE A 59 -0.16 5.18 -37.96
CA ILE A 59 0.82 5.04 -36.87
C ILE A 59 0.67 6.20 -35.89
N SER A 60 0.57 7.44 -36.36
CA SER A 60 0.38 8.63 -35.52
C SER A 60 -0.91 8.54 -34.69
N HIS A 61 -2.02 8.14 -35.31
CA HIS A 61 -3.28 7.91 -34.59
C HIS A 61 -3.19 6.77 -33.57
N SER A 62 -2.51 5.68 -33.89
CA SER A 62 -2.32 4.55 -32.97
C SER A 62 -1.48 4.93 -31.75
N VAL A 63 -0.37 5.65 -31.97
CA VAL A 63 0.50 6.15 -30.89
C VAL A 63 -0.25 7.14 -30.01
N LEU A 64 -0.99 8.08 -30.61
CA LEU A 64 -1.79 9.06 -29.85
C LEU A 64 -2.92 8.39 -29.06
N SER A 65 -3.57 7.37 -29.63
CA SER A 65 -4.61 6.60 -28.94
C SER A 65 -4.04 5.84 -27.74
N LEU A 66 -2.89 5.17 -27.92
CA LEU A 66 -2.19 4.47 -26.84
C LEU A 66 -1.77 5.43 -25.73
N ALA A 67 -1.21 6.60 -26.08
CA ALA A 67 -0.82 7.62 -25.10
C ALA A 67 -2.03 8.12 -24.29
N ARG A 68 -3.18 8.35 -24.95
CA ARG A 68 -4.43 8.73 -24.28
C ARG A 68 -4.94 7.64 -23.35
N ALA A 69 -4.90 6.38 -23.77
CA ALA A 69 -5.32 5.23 -22.95
C ALA A 69 -4.44 5.08 -21.70
N LEU A 70 -3.11 5.19 -21.85
CA LEU A 70 -2.17 5.15 -20.73
C LEU A 70 -2.36 6.33 -19.77
N PHE A 71 -2.60 7.53 -20.29
CA PHE A 71 -2.89 8.70 -19.47
C PHE A 71 -4.19 8.50 -18.66
N LEU A 72 -5.27 8.04 -19.30
CA LEU A 72 -6.53 7.72 -18.62
C LEU A 72 -6.34 6.65 -17.55
N LEU A 73 -5.61 5.58 -17.85
CA LEU A 73 -5.29 4.52 -16.88
C LEU A 73 -4.52 5.08 -15.68
N SER A 74 -3.50 5.92 -15.93
CA SER A 74 -2.72 6.57 -14.89
C SER A 74 -3.58 7.45 -14.01
N VAL A 75 -4.38 8.36 -14.60
CA VAL A 75 -5.28 9.23 -13.82
C VAL A 75 -6.25 8.39 -13.00
N THR A 76 -6.86 7.35 -13.60
CA THR A 76 -7.82 6.47 -12.92
C THR A 76 -7.18 5.78 -11.72
N LEU A 77 -6.00 5.19 -11.90
CA LEU A 77 -5.22 4.58 -10.81
C LEU A 77 -4.87 5.60 -9.74
N THR A 78 -4.38 6.77 -10.11
CA THR A 78 -4.05 7.85 -9.17
C THR A 78 -5.28 8.28 -8.37
N THR A 79 -6.44 8.50 -9.01
CA THR A 79 -7.69 8.83 -8.29
C THR A 79 -8.22 7.68 -7.45
N PHE A 80 -8.05 6.42 -7.86
CA PHE A 80 -8.51 5.26 -7.09
C PHE A 80 -7.65 5.07 -5.83
N TYR A 81 -6.32 5.15 -5.98
CA TYR A 81 -5.38 5.08 -4.86
C TYR A 81 -5.48 6.30 -3.94
N HIS A 82 -5.57 7.52 -4.48
CA HIS A 82 -5.80 8.71 -3.65
C HIS A 82 -7.19 8.72 -3.02
N GLY A 83 -8.22 8.27 -3.72
CA GLY A 83 -9.57 8.15 -3.18
C GLY A 83 -9.64 7.15 -2.02
N ALA A 84 -8.92 6.03 -2.13
CA ALA A 84 -8.73 5.09 -1.03
C ALA A 84 -7.94 5.72 0.14
N TYR A 85 -6.89 6.48 -0.16
CA TYR A 85 -6.05 7.15 0.85
C TYR A 85 -6.79 8.28 1.60
N PHE A 86 -7.53 9.14 0.89
CA PHE A 86 -8.26 10.28 1.46
C PHE A 86 -9.56 9.91 2.15
N ARG A 87 -10.15 8.75 1.84
CA ARG A 87 -11.32 8.27 2.58
C ARG A 87 -11.00 7.87 4.01
N GLY A 88 -9.74 7.79 4.43
CA GLY A 88 -9.37 7.39 5.79
C GLY A 88 -9.76 5.96 6.18
N ASP A 89 -10.50 5.26 5.30
CA ASP A 89 -11.22 4.02 5.58
C ASP A 89 -10.51 2.77 5.05
N THR A 90 -9.44 2.89 4.26
CA THR A 90 -8.58 1.72 4.03
C THR A 90 -7.56 1.60 5.14
N ILE A 91 -8.05 1.56 6.38
CA ILE A 91 -7.30 0.90 7.44
C ILE A 91 -7.35 -0.57 7.07
N VAL A 92 -6.29 -1.05 6.42
CA VAL A 92 -6.13 -2.49 6.20
C VAL A 92 -5.99 -3.08 7.60
N THR A 93 -7.10 -3.58 8.14
CA THR A 93 -7.13 -4.32 9.39
C THR A 93 -6.43 -5.64 9.14
N VAL A 94 -5.10 -5.63 9.15
CA VAL A 94 -4.35 -6.87 9.32
C VAL A 94 -4.63 -7.26 10.77
N PRO A 95 -5.41 -8.32 11.04
CA PRO A 95 -5.62 -8.75 12.41
C PRO A 95 -4.22 -9.00 13.00
N PRO A 96 -3.94 -8.50 14.21
CA PRO A 96 -2.66 -8.74 14.85
C PRO A 96 -2.38 -10.23 14.83
N LYS A 97 -1.15 -10.62 14.46
CA LYS A 97 -0.76 -12.02 14.40
C LYS A 97 -1.13 -12.69 15.71
N GLN A 98 -2.09 -13.60 15.66
CA GLN A 98 -2.57 -14.28 16.86
C GLN A 98 -1.40 -15.02 17.49
N THR A 99 -1.18 -14.72 18.77
CA THR A 99 -0.15 -15.38 19.56
C THR A 99 -0.77 -16.61 20.20
N THR A 100 -0.16 -17.78 20.03
CA THR A 100 -0.66 -19.04 20.61
C THR A 100 0.11 -19.41 21.88
N LEU A 101 -0.44 -20.31 22.69
CA LEU A 101 0.21 -20.73 23.93
C LEU A 101 1.56 -21.42 23.66
N ALA A 102 1.65 -22.23 22.60
CA ALA A 102 2.90 -22.86 22.19
C ALA A 102 4.00 -21.82 21.88
N THR A 103 3.65 -20.73 21.20
CA THR A 103 4.62 -19.64 20.89
C THR A 103 5.10 -18.91 22.13
N VAL A 104 4.24 -18.79 23.16
CA VAL A 104 4.60 -18.19 24.44
C VAL A 104 5.56 -19.07 25.21
N ILE A 105 5.22 -20.36 25.35
CA ILE A 105 5.98 -21.32 26.15
C ILE A 105 7.36 -21.59 25.54
N SER A 106 7.41 -21.76 24.21
CA SER A 106 8.67 -22.04 23.49
C SER A 106 9.64 -20.86 23.46
N SER A 107 9.16 -19.62 23.69
CA SER A 107 10.02 -18.45 23.74
C SER A 107 10.79 -18.39 25.06
N LEU A 108 12.13 -18.42 24.99
CA LEU A 108 13.01 -18.31 26.17
C LEU A 108 12.97 -16.93 26.85
N LYS A 109 12.57 -15.89 26.13
CA LYS A 109 12.51 -14.51 26.65
C LYS A 109 11.24 -14.21 27.42
N ARG A 110 10.15 -14.94 27.14
CA ARG A 110 8.84 -14.67 27.75
C ARG A 110 8.77 -15.23 29.17
N TYR A 111 8.14 -14.49 30.08
CA TYR A 111 7.98 -14.88 31.47
C TYR A 111 6.55 -14.62 31.94
N LEU A 112 6.15 -15.34 32.98
CA LEU A 112 4.83 -15.21 33.58
C LEU A 112 4.88 -14.14 34.67
N LEU A 113 4.16 -13.04 34.47
CA LEU A 113 3.97 -11.97 35.44
C LEU A 113 2.68 -12.20 36.24
N LEU A 114 2.79 -12.21 37.56
CA LEU A 114 1.68 -12.45 38.49
C LEU A 114 1.62 -11.34 39.53
N ASP A 115 0.43 -10.96 39.96
CA ASP A 115 0.20 -9.99 41.04
C ASP A 115 -0.09 -10.66 42.40
N VAL A 116 -0.64 -11.88 42.40
CA VAL A 116 -1.05 -12.61 43.59
C VAL A 116 -0.55 -14.06 43.54
N CYS A 117 -0.01 -14.53 44.66
CA CYS A 117 0.34 -15.92 44.86
C CYS A 117 -0.91 -16.82 44.75
N GLY A 118 -0.84 -17.87 43.92
CA GLY A 118 -1.94 -18.81 43.73
C GLY A 118 -2.92 -18.44 42.61
N ARG A 119 -2.70 -17.33 41.89
CA ARG A 119 -3.44 -17.02 40.65
C ARG A 119 -3.34 -18.13 39.61
N VAL A 120 -2.19 -18.77 39.53
CA VAL A 120 -1.91 -19.92 38.69
C VAL A 120 -1.48 -21.11 39.54
N SER A 121 -1.74 -22.33 39.07
CA SER A 121 -1.30 -23.55 39.75
C SER A 121 0.22 -23.72 39.67
N ALA A 122 0.79 -24.52 40.57
CA ALA A 122 2.20 -24.88 40.50
C ALA A 122 2.56 -25.59 39.18
N SER A 123 1.64 -26.38 38.62
CA SER A 123 1.83 -27.02 37.32
C SER A 123 1.85 -26.02 36.17
N GLN A 124 1.06 -24.94 36.22
CA GLN A 124 1.11 -23.86 35.24
C GLN A 124 2.42 -23.06 35.35
N MET A 125 2.88 -22.76 36.56
CA MET A 125 4.18 -22.09 36.78
C MET A 125 5.35 -22.93 36.27
N ALA A 126 5.32 -24.25 36.47
CA ALA A 126 6.37 -25.15 36.03
C ALA A 126 6.58 -25.14 34.50
N VAL A 127 5.53 -24.90 33.72
CA VAL A 127 5.61 -24.78 32.25
C VAL A 127 6.47 -23.59 31.81
N PHE A 128 6.55 -22.54 32.64
CA PHE A 128 7.42 -21.40 32.39
C PHE A 128 8.86 -21.61 32.92
N THR A 129 9.18 -22.80 33.42
CA THR A 129 10.54 -23.17 33.88
C THR A 129 11.09 -22.20 34.94
N ASN A 130 10.26 -21.82 35.91
CA ASN A 130 10.57 -20.84 36.97
C ASN A 130 10.84 -19.40 36.48
N ARG A 131 10.53 -19.08 35.21
CA ARG A 131 10.51 -17.69 34.72
C ARG A 131 9.18 -17.04 35.12
N VAL A 132 9.03 -16.86 36.42
CA VAL A 132 7.84 -16.26 37.03
C VAL A 132 8.28 -15.05 37.83
N GLN A 133 7.64 -13.91 37.59
CA GLN A 133 7.87 -12.68 38.33
C GLN A 133 6.60 -12.28 39.06
N PHE A 134 6.76 -11.79 40.29
CA PHE A 134 5.67 -11.30 41.11
C PHE A 134 5.75 -9.77 41.23
N GLU A 135 4.63 -9.09 40.97
CA GLU A 135 4.47 -7.65 41.16
C GLU A 135 3.14 -7.37 41.88
N PRO A 136 3.15 -7.24 43.23
CA PRO A 136 1.93 -7.13 44.02
C PRO A 136 1.19 -5.80 43.85
N ASP A 137 1.87 -4.72 43.42
CA ASP A 137 1.19 -3.46 43.12
C ASP A 137 0.53 -3.55 41.74
N LYS A 138 -0.81 -3.51 41.71
CA LYS A 138 -1.61 -3.55 40.48
C LYS A 138 -1.20 -2.47 39.47
N THR A 139 -0.83 -1.28 39.93
CA THR A 139 -0.44 -0.18 39.03
C THR A 139 0.90 -0.48 38.36
N ALA A 140 1.89 -0.93 39.15
CA ALA A 140 3.18 -1.38 38.64
C ALA A 140 3.04 -2.61 37.73
N PHE A 141 2.19 -3.57 38.10
CA PHE A 141 1.90 -4.78 37.33
C PHE A 141 1.38 -4.46 35.93
N PHE A 142 0.34 -3.62 35.81
CA PHE A 142 -0.18 -3.25 34.49
C PHE A 142 0.81 -2.38 33.71
N LYS A 143 1.57 -1.52 34.39
CA LYS A 143 2.62 -0.72 33.75
C LYS A 143 3.70 -1.60 33.15
N GLN A 144 4.14 -2.63 33.88
CA GLN A 144 5.11 -3.62 33.40
C GLN A 144 4.53 -4.43 32.24
N LEU A 145 3.28 -4.92 32.38
CA LEU A 145 2.59 -5.66 31.33
C LEU A 145 2.47 -4.89 30.01
N CYS A 146 2.29 -3.57 30.10
CA CYS A 146 2.17 -2.70 28.94
C CYS A 146 3.51 -2.21 28.36
N THR A 147 4.58 -2.21 29.16
CA THR A 147 5.90 -1.74 28.72
C THR A 147 6.75 -2.89 28.19
N ASP A 148 6.62 -4.10 28.75
CA ASP A 148 7.43 -5.26 28.40
C ASP A 148 6.66 -6.25 27.54
N SER A 149 6.99 -6.31 26.25
CA SER A 149 6.40 -7.24 25.28
C SER A 149 6.70 -8.73 25.54
N ASN A 150 7.61 -9.04 26.47
CA ASN A 150 7.90 -10.42 26.87
C ASN A 150 7.07 -10.89 28.07
N SER A 151 6.44 -9.98 28.80
CA SER A 151 5.60 -10.31 29.93
C SER A 151 4.29 -10.94 29.46
N VAL A 152 3.87 -12.02 30.12
CA VAL A 152 2.61 -12.70 29.87
C VAL A 152 1.93 -12.92 31.21
N THR A 153 0.60 -12.83 31.25
CA THR A 153 -0.16 -13.05 32.48
C THR A 153 -1.46 -13.78 32.21
N VAL A 154 -2.13 -14.19 33.28
CA VAL A 154 -3.49 -14.73 33.26
C VAL A 154 -4.39 -13.70 33.94
N LEU A 155 -5.34 -13.15 33.19
CA LEU A 155 -6.32 -12.19 33.71
C LEU A 155 -7.72 -12.83 33.71
N PHE A 156 -8.52 -12.47 34.71
CA PHE A 156 -9.96 -12.69 34.66
C PHE A 156 -10.62 -11.66 33.73
N THR A 157 -11.79 -11.98 33.18
CA THR A 157 -12.51 -11.15 32.19
C THR A 157 -12.68 -9.70 32.64
N GLY A 158 -12.93 -9.46 33.93
CA GLY A 158 -13.09 -8.10 34.49
C GLY A 158 -11.78 -7.38 34.82
N GLU A 159 -10.65 -8.08 34.90
CA GLU A 159 -9.38 -7.45 35.28
C GLU A 159 -8.70 -6.74 34.12
N ILE A 160 -9.03 -7.08 32.87
CA ILE A 160 -8.51 -6.38 31.70
C ILE A 160 -8.76 -4.86 31.78
N PHE A 161 -9.86 -4.48 32.44
CA PHE A 161 -10.27 -3.09 32.64
C PHE A 161 -9.43 -2.34 33.68
N GLN A 162 -8.77 -3.06 34.59
CA GLN A 162 -7.86 -2.44 35.56
C GLN A 162 -6.60 -1.87 34.88
N ARG A 163 -6.38 -2.14 33.58
CA ARG A 163 -5.38 -1.41 32.78
C ARG A 163 -5.62 0.11 32.76
N THR A 164 -6.86 0.56 33.00
CA THR A 164 -7.17 2.00 33.06
C THR A 164 -6.46 2.71 34.22
N LEU A 165 -5.99 1.98 35.23
CA LEU A 165 -5.25 2.53 36.38
C LEU A 165 -3.95 3.24 35.98
N ILE A 166 -3.31 2.83 34.88
CA ILE A 166 -2.02 3.39 34.46
C ILE A 166 -2.13 4.60 33.53
N ASN A 167 -3.37 5.08 33.25
CA ASN A 167 -3.64 6.22 32.36
C ASN A 167 -2.85 6.17 31.03
N SER A 168 -2.56 4.97 30.52
CA SER A 168 -1.79 4.77 29.29
C SER A 168 -2.59 3.94 28.30
N SER A 169 -2.48 4.29 27.02
CA SER A 169 -3.16 3.57 25.93
C SER A 169 -2.31 2.38 25.49
N CYS A 170 -2.36 1.28 26.24
CA CYS A 170 -1.79 0.00 25.82
C CYS A 170 -2.89 -0.99 25.46
N TYR A 171 -2.61 -1.85 24.47
CA TYR A 171 -3.48 -2.93 24.06
C TYR A 171 -2.90 -4.26 24.53
N LEU A 172 -3.71 -5.03 25.26
CA LEU A 172 -3.35 -6.38 25.69
C LEU A 172 -3.83 -7.37 24.62
N ASN A 173 -2.88 -8.07 23.99
CA ASN A 173 -3.20 -9.09 23.00
C ASN A 173 -3.61 -10.40 23.70
N PRO A 174 -4.84 -10.90 23.50
CA PRO A 174 -5.22 -12.19 24.05
C PRO A 174 -4.41 -13.31 23.39
N ILE A 175 -3.98 -14.27 24.19
CA ILE A 175 -3.33 -15.48 23.71
C ILE A 175 -4.43 -16.48 23.35
N TYR A 176 -4.48 -16.88 22.09
CA TYR A 176 -5.45 -17.86 21.63
C TYR A 176 -4.97 -19.26 22.04
N ILE A 177 -5.86 -20.04 22.67
CA ILE A 177 -5.58 -21.41 23.10
C ILE A 177 -6.60 -22.32 22.43
N ASP A 178 -6.18 -22.99 21.36
CA ASP A 178 -7.03 -23.93 20.63
C ASP A 178 -7.24 -25.25 21.40
N SER A 179 -8.16 -26.09 20.95
CA SER A 179 -8.47 -27.37 21.59
C SER A 179 -7.28 -28.34 21.63
N SER A 180 -6.38 -28.26 20.63
CA SER A 180 -5.19 -29.10 20.56
C SER A 180 -4.11 -28.67 21.55
N GLU A 181 -3.93 -27.36 21.75
CA GLU A 181 -3.05 -26.77 22.74
C GLU A 181 -3.57 -27.02 24.15
N ARG A 182 -4.89 -26.98 24.38
CA ARG A 182 -5.48 -27.36 25.68
C ARG A 182 -5.18 -28.81 26.04
N ALA A 183 -5.29 -29.72 25.07
CA ALA A 183 -4.97 -31.14 25.29
C ALA A 183 -3.46 -31.36 25.53
N ARG A 184 -2.59 -30.60 24.85
CA ARG A 184 -1.13 -30.69 25.00
C ARG A 184 -0.64 -30.09 26.31
N TYR A 185 -1.18 -28.94 26.69
CA TYR A 185 -0.81 -28.18 27.87
C TYR A 185 -1.91 -28.32 28.93
N THR A 186 -2.04 -29.53 29.48
CA THR A 186 -3.08 -29.89 30.47
C THR A 186 -3.20 -28.92 31.65
N PRO A 187 -2.15 -28.25 32.16
CA PRO A 187 -2.32 -27.25 33.21
C PRO A 187 -3.19 -26.06 32.80
N PHE A 188 -3.31 -25.77 31.50
CA PHE A 188 -4.06 -24.64 30.93
C PHE A 188 -5.44 -25.03 30.38
N GLU A 189 -5.86 -26.29 30.51
CA GLU A 189 -7.12 -26.81 29.95
C GLU A 189 -8.35 -25.99 30.40
N ARG A 190 -8.35 -25.54 31.66
CA ARG A 190 -9.45 -24.78 32.27
C ARG A 190 -9.38 -23.26 32.04
N ILE A 191 -8.33 -22.75 31.41
CA ILE A 191 -8.24 -21.31 31.14
C ILE A 191 -9.23 -20.93 30.04
N GLY A 192 -9.97 -19.84 30.27
CA GLY A 192 -11.02 -19.38 29.36
C GLY A 192 -12.33 -20.18 29.47
N ILE A 193 -12.47 -21.02 30.49
CA ILE A 193 -13.76 -21.54 30.93
C ILE A 193 -14.25 -20.62 32.05
N ASP A 194 -15.52 -20.22 32.02
CA ASP A 194 -16.11 -19.36 33.04
C ASP A 194 -15.92 -19.99 34.43
N SER A 195 -15.13 -19.34 35.29
CA SER A 195 -14.97 -19.77 36.67
C SER A 195 -16.08 -19.14 37.51
N SER A 196 -16.87 -19.97 38.18
CA SER A 196 -17.84 -19.46 39.14
C SER A 196 -17.12 -18.83 40.33
N PHE A 197 -17.60 -17.67 40.78
CA PHE A 197 -17.17 -17.07 42.03
C PHE A 197 -17.89 -17.75 43.20
N PHE A 198 -17.12 -18.12 44.22
CA PHE A 198 -17.66 -18.72 45.44
C PHE A 198 -17.38 -17.81 46.64
N ILE A 199 -18.42 -17.55 47.42
CA ILE A 199 -18.25 -16.90 48.72
C ILE A 199 -17.96 -18.00 49.74
N VAL A 200 -16.72 -18.02 50.23
CA VAL A 200 -16.27 -18.98 51.23
C VAL A 200 -16.55 -18.41 52.61
N THR A 201 -17.26 -19.18 53.43
CA THR A 201 -17.57 -18.82 54.82
C THR A 201 -16.92 -19.81 55.77
N SER A 202 -16.50 -19.35 56.96
CA SER A 202 -15.87 -20.23 57.93
C SER A 202 -16.90 -21.14 58.59
N ARG A 203 -16.69 -22.45 58.52
CA ARG A 203 -17.59 -23.44 59.12
C ARG A 203 -17.79 -23.24 60.63
N ASN A 204 -16.79 -22.69 61.32
CA ASN A 204 -16.82 -22.51 62.77
C ASN A 204 -17.58 -21.25 63.21
N PHE A 205 -17.72 -20.26 62.32
CA PHE A 205 -18.30 -18.95 62.65
C PHE A 205 -19.60 -18.66 61.92
N THR A 206 -20.05 -19.55 61.02
CA THR A 206 -21.20 -19.29 60.16
C THR A 206 -22.25 -20.38 60.35
N SER A 207 -23.43 -20.00 60.83
CA SER A 207 -24.56 -20.92 60.96
C SER A 207 -25.18 -21.21 59.58
N ARG A 208 -25.80 -22.39 59.43
CA ARG A 208 -26.49 -22.76 58.19
C ARG A 208 -27.56 -21.73 57.78
N ARG A 209 -28.32 -21.20 58.73
CA ARG A 209 -29.32 -20.15 58.48
C ARG A 209 -28.70 -18.85 57.96
N LEU A 210 -27.51 -18.49 58.48
CA LEU A 210 -26.78 -17.32 57.99
C LEU A 210 -26.29 -17.54 56.56
N ILE A 211 -25.78 -18.74 56.23
CA ILE A 211 -25.40 -19.09 54.86
C ILE A 211 -26.60 -18.99 53.91
N GLU A 212 -27.75 -19.55 54.29
CA GLU A 212 -29.00 -19.46 53.49
C GLU A 212 -29.45 -18.00 53.30
N SER A 213 -29.32 -17.18 54.34
CA SER A 213 -29.64 -15.75 54.28
C SER A 213 -28.69 -15.00 53.34
N ILE A 214 -27.37 -15.25 53.47
CA ILE A 214 -26.33 -14.69 52.60
C ILE A 214 -26.59 -15.08 51.14
N ASN A 215 -26.85 -16.36 50.87
CA ASN A 215 -27.17 -16.84 49.52
C ASN A 215 -28.42 -16.17 48.96
N THR A 216 -29.46 -15.98 49.77
CA THR A 216 -30.68 -15.27 49.33
C THR A 216 -30.39 -13.82 48.96
N VAL A 217 -29.56 -13.13 49.75
CA VAL A 217 -29.14 -11.76 49.44
C VAL A 217 -28.30 -11.73 48.16
N ILE A 218 -27.35 -12.64 48.01
CA ILE A 218 -26.49 -12.72 46.82
C ILE A 218 -27.33 -12.92 45.56
N LEU A 219 -28.22 -13.91 45.56
CA LEU A 219 -29.09 -14.22 44.42
C LEU A 219 -30.03 -13.05 44.06
N ARG A 220 -30.38 -12.20 45.02
CA ARG A 220 -31.21 -11.00 44.80
C ARG A 220 -30.42 -9.78 44.34
N MET A 221 -29.19 -9.60 44.83
CA MET A 221 -28.36 -8.41 44.58
C MET A 221 -27.40 -8.57 43.39
N PHE A 222 -27.05 -9.80 43.05
CA PHE A 222 -26.08 -10.14 42.01
C PHE A 222 -26.76 -10.95 40.91
N GLN A 223 -27.91 -10.47 40.44
CA GLN A 223 -28.46 -10.95 39.17
C GLN A 223 -27.56 -10.47 38.02
N ASP A 224 -27.38 -11.27 36.97
CA ASP A 224 -26.45 -10.97 35.86
C ASP A 224 -26.64 -9.56 35.28
N GLN A 225 -27.89 -9.12 35.15
CA GLN A 225 -28.22 -7.75 34.71
C GLN A 225 -27.72 -6.68 35.69
N GLN A 226 -27.86 -6.89 37.00
CA GLN A 226 -27.40 -5.93 38.01
C GLN A 226 -25.86 -5.92 38.11
N ILE A 227 -25.20 -7.07 37.97
CA ILE A 227 -23.73 -7.14 37.95
C ILE A 227 -23.19 -6.30 36.79
N SER A 228 -23.68 -6.57 35.58
CA SER A 228 -23.21 -5.90 34.36
C SER A 228 -23.57 -4.42 34.29
N SER A 229 -24.80 -4.04 34.68
CA SER A 229 -25.30 -2.66 34.52
C SER A 229 -25.08 -1.75 35.72
N LEU A 230 -25.00 -2.29 36.94
CA LEU A 230 -24.94 -1.50 38.17
C LEU A 230 -23.60 -1.65 38.89
N TRP A 231 -23.17 -2.88 39.18
CA TRP A 231 -22.01 -3.13 40.04
C TRP A 231 -20.68 -2.98 39.31
N ASN A 232 -20.54 -3.48 38.08
CA ASN A 232 -19.32 -3.33 37.29
C ASN A 232 -18.98 -1.86 37.00
N PRO A 233 -19.93 -1.01 36.53
CA PRO A 233 -19.62 0.39 36.24
C PRO A 233 -19.34 1.22 37.51
N ARG A 234 -19.92 0.85 38.66
CA ARG A 234 -19.71 1.56 39.95
C ARG A 234 -18.44 1.15 40.68
N SER A 235 -17.98 -0.08 40.49
CA SER A 235 -16.81 -0.59 41.21
C SER A 235 -15.48 -0.09 40.63
N VAL A 236 -15.51 0.55 39.46
CA VAL A 236 -14.32 1.11 38.81
C VAL A 236 -14.67 2.52 38.30
N ASP A 237 -14.36 3.55 39.10
CA ASP A 237 -14.67 4.96 38.79
C ASP A 237 -14.14 5.43 37.42
N ASN A 238 -13.14 4.73 36.85
CA ASN A 238 -12.53 5.04 35.56
C ASN A 238 -13.13 4.25 34.36
N LEU A 239 -14.16 3.43 34.57
CA LEU A 239 -14.83 2.65 33.51
C LEU A 239 -15.97 3.40 32.79
N ARG A 240 -16.07 4.74 32.87
CA ARG A 240 -17.04 5.49 32.05
C ARG A 240 -16.93 5.22 30.55
N HIS A 241 -15.77 4.73 30.09
CA HIS A 241 -15.52 4.31 28.71
C HIS A 241 -15.66 2.79 28.46
N TYR A 242 -16.25 2.04 29.40
CA TYR A 242 -16.42 0.58 29.33
C TYR A 242 -17.08 0.12 28.03
N PHE A 243 -18.03 0.87 27.50
CA PHE A 243 -18.78 0.50 26.29
C PHE A 243 -18.16 1.03 24.99
N ASP A 244 -17.19 1.95 25.07
CA ASP A 244 -16.57 2.57 23.88
C ASP A 244 -15.50 1.66 23.24
N ASP A 245 -14.85 0.80 24.04
CA ASP A 245 -13.68 0.02 23.60
C ASP A 245 -14.03 -1.37 23.03
N ASP A 246 -15.05 -2.07 23.55
CA ASP A 246 -15.35 -3.46 23.17
C ASP A 246 -16.19 -3.60 21.88
N THR A 247 -16.92 -2.56 21.48
CA THR A 247 -17.81 -2.61 20.31
C THR A 247 -17.18 -2.07 19.03
N GLN A 248 -16.08 -1.33 19.14
CA GLN A 248 -15.32 -0.88 17.99
C GLN A 248 -14.15 -1.83 17.80
N THR A 249 -14.19 -2.64 16.75
CA THR A 249 -12.97 -3.19 16.17
C THR A 249 -12.10 -2.00 15.79
N LYS A 250 -11.25 -1.54 16.71
CA LYS A 250 -10.36 -0.42 16.46
C LYS A 250 -9.41 -0.87 15.39
N ALA A 251 -9.66 -0.36 14.20
CA ALA A 251 -8.86 -0.64 13.05
C ALA A 251 -7.46 -0.12 13.37
N VAL A 252 -6.51 -1.04 13.58
CA VAL A 252 -5.12 -0.67 13.86
C VAL A 252 -4.59 -0.03 12.59
N PHE A 253 -4.36 1.29 12.65
CA PHE A 253 -3.75 2.02 11.56
C PHE A 253 -2.33 1.49 11.36
N ASN A 254 -2.13 0.67 10.33
CA ASN A 254 -0.82 0.25 9.92
C ASN A 254 -0.38 1.21 8.81
N PRO A 255 0.43 2.24 9.12
CA PRO A 255 0.93 3.14 8.09
C PRO A 255 1.67 2.31 7.04
N MET A 256 1.37 2.55 5.77
CA MET A 256 2.13 1.94 4.68
C MET A 256 3.61 2.26 4.89
N SER A 257 4.44 1.25 5.08
CA SER A 257 5.85 1.48 5.35
C SER A 257 6.53 2.08 4.13
N PHE A 258 7.54 2.93 4.34
CA PHE A 258 8.32 3.49 3.24
C PHE A 258 8.96 2.39 2.36
N GLU A 259 9.23 1.23 2.97
CA GLU A 259 9.71 0.03 2.28
C GLU A 259 8.70 -0.50 1.26
N GLN A 260 7.41 -0.53 1.58
CA GLN A 260 6.36 -0.92 0.61
C GLN A 260 6.23 0.09 -0.53
N LEU A 261 6.44 1.39 -0.25
CA LEU A 261 6.39 2.45 -1.25
C LEU A 261 7.61 2.46 -2.17
N SER A 262 8.73 1.87 -1.73
CA SER A 262 10.01 1.87 -2.47
C SER A 262 9.89 1.29 -3.88
N VAL A 263 9.06 0.26 -4.08
CA VAL A 263 8.82 -0.37 -5.38
C VAL A 263 8.31 0.64 -6.41
N VAL A 264 7.42 1.55 -6.00
CA VAL A 264 6.87 2.59 -6.87
C VAL A 264 7.96 3.59 -7.27
N PHE A 265 8.83 3.98 -6.33
CA PHE A 265 9.96 4.85 -6.63
C PHE A 265 10.95 4.19 -7.61
N TYR A 266 11.25 2.90 -7.45
CA TYR A 266 12.14 2.20 -8.38
C TYR A 266 11.54 2.12 -9.79
N LEU A 267 10.23 1.85 -9.92
CA LEU A 267 9.54 1.87 -11.21
C LEU A 267 9.57 3.26 -11.84
N LEU A 268 9.35 4.32 -11.06
CA LEU A 268 9.39 5.71 -11.53
C LEU A 268 10.79 6.09 -12.02
N ILE A 269 11.83 5.77 -11.25
CA ILE A 269 13.22 6.05 -11.61
C ILE A 269 13.60 5.27 -12.89
N GLY A 270 13.23 3.98 -12.97
CA GLY A 270 13.45 3.15 -14.15
C GLY A 270 12.76 3.70 -15.40
N GLY A 271 11.50 4.14 -15.27
CA GLY A 271 10.75 4.76 -16.36
C GLY A 271 11.36 6.07 -16.85
N ASN A 272 11.76 6.96 -15.92
CA ASN A 272 12.44 8.20 -16.26
C ASN A 272 13.78 7.96 -16.95
N PHE A 273 14.56 6.99 -16.47
CA PHE A 273 15.84 6.63 -17.08
C PHE A 273 15.65 6.08 -18.50
N ALA A 274 14.67 5.21 -18.72
CA ALA A 274 14.34 4.69 -20.05
C ALA A 274 13.91 5.81 -21.02
N SER A 275 13.13 6.80 -20.55
CA SER A 275 12.74 7.96 -21.34
C SER A 275 13.93 8.83 -21.75
N ILE A 276 14.85 9.11 -20.81
CA ILE A 276 16.09 9.84 -21.09
C ILE A 276 16.95 9.08 -22.12
N LEU A 277 17.04 7.76 -21.98
CA LEU A 277 17.82 6.91 -22.90
C LEU A 277 17.23 6.93 -24.31
N LEU A 278 15.90 6.82 -24.44
CA LEU A 278 15.20 6.94 -25.73
C LEU A 278 15.45 8.31 -26.37
N MET A 279 15.35 9.39 -25.60
CA MET A 279 15.63 10.75 -26.11
C MET A 279 17.08 10.89 -26.57
N ALA A 280 18.04 10.32 -25.84
CA ALA A 280 19.45 10.34 -26.23
C ALA A 280 19.68 9.56 -27.54
N ILE A 281 19.05 8.39 -27.69
CA ILE A 281 19.10 7.59 -28.92
C ILE A 281 18.53 8.38 -30.10
N GLU A 282 17.38 9.05 -29.92
CA GLU A 282 16.74 9.85 -30.94
C GLU A 282 17.63 11.04 -31.38
N ILE A 283 18.27 11.72 -30.43
CA ILE A 283 19.23 12.81 -30.72
C ILE A 283 20.42 12.28 -31.53
N VAL A 284 20.98 11.13 -31.16
CA VAL A 284 22.11 10.52 -31.88
C VAL A 284 21.68 10.09 -33.28
N TYR A 285 20.52 9.42 -33.39
CA TYR A 285 19.95 9.00 -34.66
C TYR A 285 19.75 10.19 -35.59
N TYR A 286 19.12 11.26 -35.10
CA TYR A 286 18.92 12.50 -35.86
C TYR A 286 20.26 13.11 -36.29
N LYS A 287 21.24 13.25 -35.38
CA LYS A 287 22.56 13.81 -35.73
C LYS A 287 23.32 12.99 -36.76
N VAL A 288 23.32 11.66 -36.65
CA VAL A 288 24.07 10.76 -37.53
C VAL A 288 23.40 10.65 -38.89
N LEU A 289 22.10 10.33 -38.92
CA LEU A 289 21.36 10.12 -40.16
C LEU A 289 21.27 11.42 -40.98
N HIS A 290 21.00 12.55 -40.32
CA HIS A 290 20.87 13.83 -41.00
C HIS A 290 22.24 14.37 -41.48
N ARG A 291 23.35 14.07 -40.79
CA ARG A 291 24.71 14.35 -41.30
C ARG A 291 25.02 13.53 -42.55
N HIS A 292 24.74 12.23 -42.55
CA HIS A 292 25.01 11.38 -43.71
C HIS A 292 24.14 11.75 -44.92
N HIS A 293 22.88 12.10 -44.69
CA HIS A 293 22.01 12.58 -45.76
C HIS A 293 22.51 13.93 -46.32
N PHE A 294 22.97 14.85 -45.47
CA PHE A 294 23.53 16.13 -45.92
C PHE A 294 24.83 15.94 -46.72
N ILE A 295 25.76 15.11 -46.24
CA ILE A 295 27.04 14.84 -46.92
C ILE A 295 26.80 14.20 -48.30
N SER A 296 25.89 13.21 -48.38
CA SER A 296 25.58 12.54 -49.66
C SER A 296 24.91 13.48 -50.67
N ILE A 297 24.05 14.40 -50.22
CA ILE A 297 23.47 15.46 -51.07
C ILE A 297 24.57 16.40 -51.59
N VAL A 298 25.49 16.85 -50.72
CA VAL A 298 26.58 17.75 -51.09
C VAL A 298 27.53 17.09 -52.11
N GLN A 299 27.89 15.81 -51.92
CA GLN A 299 28.73 15.05 -52.86
C GLN A 299 28.07 14.84 -54.23
N ARG A 300 26.75 14.60 -54.27
CA ARG A 300 26.01 14.51 -55.55
C ARG A 300 25.92 15.86 -56.27
N ARG A 301 25.82 16.97 -55.55
CA ARG A 301 25.83 18.31 -56.17
C ARG A 301 27.22 18.70 -56.68
N SER A 302 28.28 18.46 -55.92
CA SER A 302 29.64 18.79 -56.35
C SER A 302 30.06 17.99 -57.59
N SER A 303 29.72 16.70 -57.68
CA SER A 303 30.03 15.87 -58.86
C SER A 303 29.26 16.28 -60.12
N LYS A 304 28.00 16.73 -60.00
CA LYS A 304 27.24 17.28 -61.14
C LYS A 304 27.79 18.62 -61.62
N ILE A 305 28.20 19.50 -60.70
CA ILE A 305 28.83 20.78 -61.06
C ILE A 305 30.18 20.54 -61.75
N PHE A 306 31.01 19.64 -61.21
CA PHE A 306 32.30 19.30 -61.83
C PHE A 306 32.15 18.72 -63.24
N LYS A 307 31.18 17.83 -63.48
CA LYS A 307 30.88 17.32 -64.83
C LYS A 307 30.38 18.40 -65.78
N LYS A 308 29.63 19.40 -65.29
CA LYS A 308 29.12 20.48 -66.14
C LYS A 308 30.23 21.45 -66.58
N PHE A 309 31.25 21.65 -65.74
CA PHE A 309 32.40 22.50 -66.08
C PHE A 309 33.52 21.78 -66.85
N SER A 310 33.60 20.44 -66.81
CA SER A 310 34.60 19.69 -67.58
C SER A 310 34.24 19.48 -69.06
N VAL A 311 32.96 19.65 -69.44
CA VAL A 311 32.48 19.40 -70.82
C VAL A 311 32.61 20.64 -71.73
N ASN A 312 32.89 21.82 -71.17
CA ASN A 312 33.05 23.07 -71.94
C ASN A 312 34.52 23.43 -72.26
N LYS A 313 35.45 22.47 -72.15
CA LYS A 313 36.80 22.58 -72.71
C LYS A 313 36.86 21.77 -74.00
N ARG A 314 36.34 22.32 -75.09
CA ARG A 314 36.72 22.02 -76.48
C ARG A 314 36.24 23.13 -77.37
#